data_AF-A0A1M5H6R1-F1
#
_entry.id   AF-A0A1M5H6R1-F1
#
_cell.length_a   1.000
_cell.length_b   1.000
_cell.length_c   1.000
_cell.angle_alpha   90.00
_cell.angle_beta   90.00
_cell.angle_gamma   90.00
#
_symmetry.space_group_name_H-M   'P 1'
#
loop_
_entity.id
_entity.type
_entity.pdbx_description
1 polymer ?
#
loop_
_entity_poly.entity_id
_entity_poly.type
_entity_poly.pdbx_seq_one_letter_code
_entity_poly.pdbx_strand_id
1 'polypeptide(L)'
;MISSATAFDMGSKALKGFRLNTAGITLLGYIALIVFTVVIYFFYAFLFPSDEPSTPQAIANFILSIVQNIIIYLFSVGCYAYLYDILKHRQTSFAKLFVGFKNFSRNATIIFIGTFIMSAISSIIVEIYEFLFKYKPIENNIGSYIILSCVICIVLCCLAYKLLPTWMGLIYKMSTDNTTGAMELIKQTYRQVSVYNYNYLCFSCRAILWCLVGVLTMGIGLLWIIPLIGMSTIIFFEAIFNPEDYAAPEFSDAPAQETPSAEPVEKTPELPEE
;
A
#
# COMPACT_ATOMS: atom_id res chain seq x y z
N MET A 1 13.23 -18.00 -2.73
CA MET A 1 12.46 -16.81 -2.33
C MET A 1 13.37 -15.60 -2.39
N ILE A 2 12.92 -14.48 -2.94
CA ILE A 2 13.75 -13.28 -3.12
C ILE A 2 13.99 -12.56 -1.78
N SER A 3 15.17 -11.95 -1.64
CA SER A 3 15.49 -11.12 -0.47
C SER A 3 14.74 -9.77 -0.54
N SER A 4 14.58 -9.10 0.60
CA SER A 4 14.00 -7.74 0.63
C SER A 4 14.82 -6.76 -0.20
N ALA A 5 16.15 -6.88 -0.20
CA ALA A 5 17.02 -6.04 -1.01
C ALA A 5 16.77 -6.26 -2.51
N THR A 6 16.65 -7.52 -2.93
CA THR A 6 16.35 -7.90 -4.31
C THR A 6 14.99 -7.37 -4.76
N ALA A 7 13.96 -7.43 -3.91
CA ALA A 7 12.64 -6.87 -4.23
C ALA A 7 12.66 -5.35 -4.43
N PHE A 8 13.48 -4.62 -3.66
CA PHE A 8 13.69 -3.17 -3.84
C PHE A 8 14.48 -2.84 -5.12
N ASP A 9 15.50 -3.62 -5.45
CA ASP A 9 16.26 -3.43 -6.70
C ASP A 9 15.38 -3.70 -7.93
N MET A 10 14.65 -4.82 -7.94
CA MET A 10 13.71 -5.17 -9.00
C MET A 10 12.59 -4.14 -9.11
N GLY A 11 12.05 -3.64 -7.99
CA GLY A 11 11.04 -2.58 -8.00
C GLY A 11 11.56 -1.27 -8.58
N SER A 12 12.78 -0.90 -8.23
CA SER A 12 13.46 0.29 -8.79
C SER A 12 13.67 0.16 -10.30
N LYS A 13 14.05 -1.02 -10.78
CA LYS A 13 14.22 -1.35 -12.20
C LYS A 13 12.89 -1.32 -12.95
N ALA A 14 11.85 -1.97 -12.42
CA ALA A 14 10.52 -2.02 -13.05
C ALA A 14 9.87 -0.63 -13.19
N LEU A 15 10.17 0.29 -12.28
CA LEU A 15 9.69 1.67 -12.35
C LEU A 15 10.52 2.57 -13.28
N LYS A 16 11.67 2.12 -13.81
CA LYS A 16 12.44 2.92 -14.78
C LYS A 16 11.55 3.22 -15.99
N GLY A 17 11.47 4.50 -16.38
CA GLY A 17 10.56 4.97 -17.44
C GLY A 17 9.15 5.33 -16.98
N PHE A 18 8.67 4.80 -15.84
CA PHE A 18 7.32 5.05 -15.32
C PHE A 18 7.27 5.86 -14.02
N ARG A 19 8.43 6.30 -13.51
CA ARG A 19 8.52 6.99 -12.19
C ARG A 19 7.60 8.18 -12.06
N LEU A 20 7.56 9.07 -13.06
CA LEU A 20 6.75 10.28 -13.00
C LEU A 20 5.25 9.96 -13.02
N ASN A 21 4.82 9.08 -13.93
CA ASN A 21 3.41 8.67 -14.05
C ASN A 21 2.94 7.97 -12.76
N THR A 22 3.77 7.07 -12.23
CA THR A 22 3.44 6.32 -11.01
C THR A 22 3.39 7.23 -9.80
N ALA A 23 4.35 8.15 -9.67
CA ALA A 23 4.37 9.15 -8.61
C ALA A 23 3.14 10.08 -8.68
N GLY A 24 2.78 10.53 -9.88
CA GLY A 24 1.57 11.33 -10.13
C GLY A 24 0.30 10.59 -9.75
N ILE A 25 0.21 9.29 -10.03
CA ILE A 25 -0.94 8.45 -9.65
C ILE A 25 -1.02 8.25 -8.14
N THR A 26 0.10 7.94 -7.48
CA THR A 26 0.12 7.81 -6.01
C THR A 26 -0.23 9.12 -5.33
N LEU A 27 0.24 10.25 -5.88
CA LEU A 27 -0.09 11.58 -5.38
C LEU A 27 -1.58 11.88 -5.58
N LEU A 28 -2.13 11.63 -6.77
CA LEU A 28 -3.54 11.86 -7.07
C LEU A 28 -4.46 11.01 -6.20
N GLY A 29 -4.11 9.73 -5.99
CA GLY A 29 -4.83 8.85 -5.06
C GLY A 29 -4.80 9.39 -3.63
N TYR A 30 -3.65 9.87 -3.16
CA TYR A 30 -3.52 10.45 -1.82
C TYR A 30 -4.29 11.76 -1.67
N ILE A 31 -4.24 12.66 -2.66
CA ILE A 31 -5.03 13.89 -2.69
C ILE A 31 -6.53 13.56 -2.67
N ALA A 32 -6.99 12.59 -3.45
CA ALA A 32 -8.38 12.17 -3.46
C ALA A 32 -8.84 11.68 -2.07
N LEU A 33 -7.99 10.91 -1.36
CA LEU A 33 -8.27 10.48 0.00
C LEU A 33 -8.28 11.64 1.01
N ILE A 34 -7.38 12.62 0.88
CA ILE A 34 -7.38 13.82 1.72
C ILE A 34 -8.67 14.61 1.50
N VAL A 35 -9.01 14.91 0.25
CA VAL A 35 -10.23 15.65 -0.09
C VAL A 35 -11.45 14.93 0.47
N PHE A 36 -11.52 13.62 0.29
CA PHE A 36 -12.60 12.81 0.84
C PHE A 36 -12.66 12.88 2.37
N THR A 37 -11.52 12.83 3.05
CA THR A 37 -11.43 12.95 4.52
C THR A 37 -11.90 14.33 4.99
N VAL A 38 -11.48 15.41 4.31
CA VAL A 38 -11.92 16.77 4.60
C VAL A 38 -13.43 16.92 4.42
N VAL A 39 -13.98 16.36 3.34
CA VAL A 39 -15.43 16.36 3.09
C VAL A 39 -16.16 15.63 4.21
N ILE A 40 -15.71 14.43 4.60
CA ILE A 40 -16.29 13.69 5.75
C ILE A 40 -16.28 14.56 7.01
N TYR A 41 -15.14 15.16 7.33
CA TYR A 41 -14.99 15.96 8.55
C TYR A 41 -15.88 17.21 8.53
N PHE A 42 -16.00 17.86 7.36
CA PHE A 42 -16.92 18.99 7.18
C PHE A 42 -18.38 18.57 7.38
N PHE A 43 -18.81 17.46 6.79
CA PHE A 43 -20.16 16.93 7.00
C PHE A 43 -20.41 16.54 8.46
N TYR A 44 -19.41 15.94 9.12
CA TYR A 44 -19.48 15.60 10.54
C TYR A 44 -19.67 16.85 11.41
N ALA A 45 -18.84 17.88 11.23
CA ALA A 45 -18.94 19.13 11.96
C ALA A 45 -20.27 19.86 11.71
N PHE A 46 -20.82 19.75 10.50
CA PHE A 46 -22.14 20.30 10.17
C PHE A 46 -23.28 19.58 10.89
N LEU A 47 -23.24 18.24 10.97
CA LEU A 47 -24.26 17.43 11.64
C LEU A 47 -24.18 17.51 13.18
N PHE A 48 -22.96 17.71 13.70
CA PHE A 48 -22.68 17.72 15.13
C PHE A 48 -21.90 19.00 15.52
N PRO A 49 -22.57 20.16 15.56
CA PRO A 49 -21.92 21.44 15.85
C PRO A 49 -21.57 21.64 17.33
N SER A 50 -22.09 20.81 18.23
CA SER A 50 -21.77 20.88 19.66
C SER A 50 -20.46 20.17 19.97
N ASP A 51 -19.56 20.84 20.69
CA ASP A 51 -18.29 20.26 21.13
C ASP A 51 -18.43 19.25 22.28
N GLU A 52 -19.63 19.12 22.87
CA GLU A 52 -19.87 18.14 23.92
C GLU A 52 -20.00 16.72 23.37
N PRO A 53 -19.20 15.76 23.87
CA PRO A 53 -19.22 14.38 23.39
C PRO A 53 -20.55 13.73 23.75
N SER A 54 -21.26 13.25 22.72
CA SER A 54 -22.54 12.57 22.88
C SER A 54 -22.52 11.18 22.25
N THR A 55 -23.38 10.27 22.72
CA THR A 55 -23.49 8.91 22.15
C THR A 55 -23.76 8.92 20.64
N PRO A 56 -24.63 9.79 20.08
CA PRO A 56 -24.82 9.89 18.64
C PRO A 56 -23.55 10.29 17.88
N GLN A 57 -22.73 11.20 18.42
CA GLN A 57 -21.46 11.60 17.82
C GLN A 57 -20.46 10.44 17.76
N ALA A 58 -20.35 9.67 18.85
CA ALA A 58 -19.47 8.51 18.90
C ALA A 58 -19.88 7.45 17.85
N ILE A 59 -21.18 7.17 17.73
CA ILE A 59 -21.72 6.25 16.71
C ILE A 59 -21.44 6.78 15.30
N ALA A 60 -21.65 8.07 15.05
CA ALA A 60 -21.38 8.68 13.76
C ALA A 60 -19.89 8.61 13.38
N ASN A 61 -18.97 8.93 14.30
CA ASN A 61 -17.53 8.78 14.08
C ASN A 61 -17.14 7.35 13.71
N PHE A 62 -17.70 6.36 14.43
CA PHE A 62 -17.45 4.96 14.12
C PHE A 62 -17.92 4.59 12.70
N ILE A 63 -19.14 4.98 12.32
CA ILE A 63 -19.67 4.72 10.97
C ILE A 63 -18.82 5.40 9.89
N LEU A 64 -18.45 6.67 10.09
CA LEU A 64 -17.62 7.42 9.13
C LEU A 64 -16.22 6.80 8.98
N SER A 65 -15.63 6.29 10.07
CA SER A 65 -14.35 5.58 10.02
C SER A 65 -14.42 4.29 9.18
N ILE A 66 -15.53 3.55 9.29
CA ILE A 66 -15.77 2.35 8.47
C ILE A 66 -15.86 2.73 6.99
N VAL A 67 -16.64 3.76 6.66
CA VAL A 67 -16.80 4.24 5.28
C VAL A 67 -15.46 4.68 4.69
N GLN A 68 -14.67 5.43 5.45
CA GLN A 68 -13.34 5.87 5.03
C GLN A 68 -12.38 4.69 4.78
N ASN A 69 -12.34 3.71 5.68
CA ASN A 69 -11.50 2.51 5.54
C ASN A 69 -11.88 1.68 4.31
N ILE A 70 -13.17 1.50 4.03
CA ILE A 70 -13.64 0.80 2.82
C ILE A 70 -13.08 1.48 1.57
N ILE A 71 -13.17 2.81 1.49
CA ILE A 71 -12.70 3.58 0.34
C ILE A 71 -11.18 3.49 0.19
N ILE A 72 -10.43 3.57 1.30
CA ILE A 72 -8.97 3.37 1.29
C ILE A 72 -8.61 2.01 0.70
N TYR A 73 -9.32 0.94 1.09
CA TYR A 73 -9.04 -0.40 0.58
C TYR A 73 -9.39 -0.58 -0.89
N LEU A 74 -10.49 0.03 -1.35
CA LEU A 74 -10.87 0.02 -2.76
C LEU A 74 -9.80 0.68 -3.64
N PHE A 75 -9.29 1.84 -3.21
CA PHE A 75 -8.18 2.50 -3.90
C PHE A 75 -6.89 1.71 -3.80
N SER A 76 -6.61 1.06 -2.67
CA SER A 76 -5.42 0.23 -2.49
C SER A 76 -5.40 -0.93 -3.51
N VAL A 77 -6.52 -1.62 -3.70
CA VAL A 77 -6.66 -2.67 -4.75
C VAL A 77 -6.42 -2.10 -6.15
N GLY A 78 -6.95 -0.91 -6.45
CA GLY A 78 -6.73 -0.24 -7.73
C GLY A 78 -5.28 0.16 -7.98
N CYS A 79 -4.60 0.73 -6.99
CA CYS A 79 -3.17 1.06 -7.06
C CYS A 79 -2.32 -0.18 -7.31
N TYR A 80 -2.63 -1.29 -6.64
CA TYR A 80 -1.92 -2.55 -6.84
C TYR A 80 -2.18 -3.14 -8.23
N ALA A 81 -3.41 -3.04 -8.75
CA ALA A 81 -3.73 -3.46 -10.11
C ALA A 81 -2.95 -2.65 -11.16
N TYR A 82 -2.83 -1.33 -10.96
CA TYR A 82 -2.08 -0.44 -11.83
C TYR A 82 -0.58 -0.79 -11.85
N LEU A 83 0.03 -0.94 -10.67
CA LEU A 83 1.44 -1.30 -10.55
C LEU A 83 1.73 -2.73 -11.06
N TYR A 84 0.76 -3.65 -10.92
CA TYR A 84 0.86 -4.98 -11.48
C TYR A 84 0.91 -4.98 -13.01
N ASP A 85 0.12 -4.13 -13.67
CA ASP A 85 0.18 -3.97 -15.12
C ASP A 85 1.54 -3.40 -15.58
N ILE A 86 2.15 -2.50 -14.79
CA ILE A 86 3.55 -2.06 -15.03
C ILE A 86 4.50 -3.26 -14.94
N LEU A 87 4.38 -4.09 -13.89
CA LEU A 87 5.23 -5.28 -13.72
C LEU A 87 5.15 -6.22 -14.91
N LYS A 88 3.96 -6.41 -15.47
CA LYS A 88 3.72 -7.32 -16.61
C LYS A 88 3.87 -6.62 -17.97
N HIS A 89 4.44 -5.41 -18.03
CA HIS A 89 4.65 -4.64 -19.25
C HIS A 89 3.38 -4.44 -20.10
N ARG A 90 2.23 -4.27 -19.43
CA ARG A 90 0.94 -4.02 -20.07
C ARG A 90 0.67 -2.53 -20.19
N GLN A 91 -0.22 -2.14 -21.11
CA GLN A 91 -0.67 -0.75 -21.20
C GLN A 91 -1.35 -0.35 -19.90
N THR A 92 -0.84 0.72 -19.30
CA THR A 92 -1.37 1.26 -18.06
C THR A 92 -2.48 2.26 -18.34
N SER A 93 -3.51 2.26 -17.48
CA SER A 93 -4.63 3.20 -17.57
C SER A 93 -5.07 3.65 -16.19
N PHE A 94 -5.37 4.93 -16.04
CA PHE A 94 -5.93 5.51 -14.81
C PHE A 94 -7.23 4.85 -14.36
N ALA A 95 -8.00 4.29 -15.31
CA ALA A 95 -9.21 3.53 -14.99
C ALA A 95 -8.95 2.34 -14.05
N LYS A 96 -7.70 1.85 -13.99
CA LYS A 96 -7.31 0.75 -13.10
C LYS A 96 -7.41 1.10 -11.61
N LEU A 97 -7.33 2.38 -11.24
CA LEU A 97 -7.56 2.83 -9.87
C LEU A 97 -8.97 2.49 -9.36
N PHE A 98 -9.93 2.32 -10.27
CA PHE A 98 -11.32 2.00 -9.94
C PHE A 98 -11.63 0.49 -9.99
N VAL A 99 -10.63 -0.37 -10.20
CA VAL A 99 -10.82 -1.84 -10.22
C VAL A 99 -11.38 -2.35 -8.90
N GLY A 100 -10.93 -1.79 -7.76
CA GLY A 100 -11.48 -2.13 -6.45
C GLY A 100 -12.99 -1.93 -6.39
N PHE A 101 -13.48 -0.80 -6.90
CA PHE A 101 -14.92 -0.48 -6.95
C PHE A 101 -15.67 -1.43 -7.88
N LYS A 102 -15.12 -1.71 -9.07
CA LYS A 102 -15.74 -2.63 -10.03
C LYS A 102 -15.92 -4.04 -9.45
N ASN A 103 -14.95 -4.51 -8.67
CA ASN A 103 -14.94 -5.83 -8.06
C ASN A 103 -15.45 -5.81 -6.60
N PHE A 104 -16.11 -4.73 -6.17
CA PHE A 104 -16.48 -4.56 -4.76
C PHE A 104 -17.36 -5.68 -4.26
N SER A 105 -18.42 -6.06 -4.98
CA SER A 105 -19.35 -7.11 -4.54
C SER A 105 -18.68 -8.46 -4.28
N ARG A 106 -17.71 -8.84 -5.12
CA ARG A 106 -16.92 -10.07 -4.97
C ARG A 106 -15.98 -9.99 -3.75
N ASN A 107 -15.30 -8.86 -3.60
CA ASN A 107 -14.28 -8.67 -2.58
C ASN A 107 -14.85 -8.11 -1.26
N ALA A 108 -16.15 -7.84 -1.20
CA ALA A 108 -16.84 -7.16 -0.11
C ALA A 108 -16.55 -7.83 1.23
N THR A 109 -16.61 -9.16 1.29
CA THR A 109 -16.32 -9.91 2.52
C THR A 109 -14.92 -9.63 3.06
N ILE A 110 -13.89 -9.62 2.20
CA ILE A 110 -12.51 -9.33 2.62
C ILE A 110 -12.39 -7.88 3.11
N ILE A 111 -12.98 -6.94 2.35
CA ILE A 111 -12.94 -5.51 2.66
C ILE A 111 -13.64 -5.22 3.99
N PHE A 112 -14.82 -5.81 4.22
CA PHE A 112 -15.56 -5.63 5.47
C PHE A 112 -14.83 -6.26 6.66
N ILE A 113 -14.28 -7.47 6.52
CA ILE A 113 -13.48 -8.09 7.58
C ILE A 113 -12.27 -7.22 7.93
N GLY A 114 -11.49 -6.79 6.93
CA GLY A 114 -10.34 -5.92 7.15
C GLY A 114 -10.72 -4.60 7.81
N THR A 115 -11.81 -3.99 7.36
CA THR A 115 -12.32 -2.72 7.91
C THR A 115 -12.75 -2.88 9.35
N PHE A 116 -13.49 -3.93 9.66
CA PHE A 116 -13.97 -4.19 11.01
C PHE A 116 -12.82 -4.46 11.97
N ILE A 117 -11.84 -5.29 11.58
CA ILE A 117 -10.65 -5.56 12.39
C ILE A 117 -9.88 -4.27 12.68
N MET A 118 -9.59 -3.48 11.66
CA MET A 118 -8.81 -2.24 11.83
C MET A 118 -9.56 -1.20 12.66
N SER A 119 -10.87 -1.05 12.45
CA SER A 119 -11.72 -0.11 13.20
C SER A 119 -11.88 -0.55 14.66
N ALA A 120 -11.99 -1.87 14.92
CA ALA A 120 -12.06 -2.40 16.28
C ALA A 120 -10.74 -2.16 17.02
N ILE A 121 -9.59 -2.44 16.38
CA ILE A 121 -8.27 -2.17 16.97
C ILE A 121 -8.11 -0.69 17.30
N SER A 122 -8.43 0.22 16.36
CA SER A 122 -8.31 1.66 16.61
C SER A 122 -9.25 2.14 17.72
N SER A 123 -10.49 1.65 17.76
CA SER A 123 -11.48 2.05 18.77
C SER A 123 -11.06 1.59 20.17
N ILE A 124 -10.59 0.34 20.31
CA ILE A 124 -10.09 -0.18 21.59
C ILE A 124 -8.91 0.66 22.11
N ILE A 125 -7.99 1.06 21.22
CA ILE A 125 -6.85 1.89 21.62
C ILE A 125 -7.33 3.25 22.17
N VAL A 126 -8.24 3.92 21.46
CA VAL A 126 -8.78 5.22 21.87
C VAL A 126 -9.47 5.12 23.23
N GLU A 127 -10.36 4.14 23.39
CA GLU A 127 -11.10 3.91 24.65
C GLU A 127 -10.16 3.64 25.84
N ILE A 128 -9.08 2.89 25.64
CA ILE A 128 -8.06 2.64 26.68
C ILE A 128 -7.41 3.96 27.11
N TYR A 129 -7.01 4.81 26.17
CA TYR A 129 -6.38 6.10 26.49
C TYR A 129 -7.35 7.06 27.17
N GLU A 130 -8.59 7.18 26.67
CA GLU A 130 -9.61 8.04 27.25
C GLU A 130 -9.96 7.62 28.68
N PHE A 131 -10.13 6.31 28.91
CA PHE A 131 -10.35 5.76 30.24
C PHE A 131 -9.21 6.19 31.18
N LEU A 132 -7.95 6.02 30.78
CA LEU A 132 -6.83 6.33 31.66
C LEU A 132 -6.72 7.82 31.97
N PHE A 133 -6.87 8.68 30.98
CA PHE A 133 -6.85 10.13 31.19
C PHE A 133 -7.93 10.58 32.18
N LYS A 134 -9.10 9.93 32.16
CA LYS A 134 -10.18 10.19 33.12
C LYS A 134 -9.83 9.79 34.56
N TYR A 135 -9.17 8.65 34.76
CA TYR A 135 -8.89 8.14 36.12
C TYR A 135 -7.58 8.63 36.72
N LYS A 136 -6.58 8.97 35.91
CA LYS A 136 -5.25 9.36 36.37
C LYS A 136 -4.70 10.51 35.55
N PRO A 137 -4.76 11.78 36.01
CA PRO A 137 -4.18 12.89 35.27
C PRO A 137 -2.69 12.64 34.97
N ILE A 138 -2.27 13.02 33.76
CA ILE A 138 -0.96 12.72 33.16
C ILE A 138 0.17 13.24 34.03
N GLU A 139 0.04 14.46 34.53
CA GLU A 139 1.07 15.22 35.24
C GLU A 139 1.68 14.44 36.41
N ASN A 140 0.87 13.61 37.07
CA ASN A 140 1.28 12.85 38.25
C ASN A 140 1.66 11.38 37.93
N ASN A 141 1.47 10.91 36.69
CA ASN A 141 1.53 9.48 36.37
C ASN A 141 2.23 9.15 35.03
N ILE A 142 3.07 10.06 34.52
CA ILE A 142 3.76 9.96 33.21
C ILE A 142 4.40 8.57 33.00
N GLY A 143 5.07 8.01 34.01
CA GLY A 143 5.72 6.70 33.90
C GLY A 143 4.74 5.56 33.58
N SER A 144 3.54 5.57 34.16
CA SER A 144 2.52 4.55 33.87
C SER A 144 1.96 4.66 32.45
N TYR A 145 1.80 5.88 31.94
CA TYR A 145 1.42 6.12 30.55
C TYR A 145 2.48 5.59 29.59
N ILE A 146 3.76 5.88 29.83
CA ILE A 146 4.86 5.38 29.00
C ILE A 146 4.87 3.85 28.99
N ILE A 147 4.77 3.20 30.16
CA ILE A 147 4.77 1.74 30.25
C ILE A 147 3.59 1.16 29.47
N LEU A 148 2.39 1.70 29.63
CA LEU A 148 1.23 1.21 28.90
C LEU A 148 1.37 1.44 27.39
N SER A 149 1.81 2.61 26.96
CA SER A 149 2.06 2.88 25.54
C SER A 149 3.03 1.86 24.97
N CYS A 150 4.10 1.52 25.68
CA CYS A 150 5.02 0.45 25.30
C CYS A 150 4.33 -0.91 25.21
N VAL A 151 3.48 -1.29 26.17
CA VAL A 151 2.72 -2.55 26.16
C VAL A 151 1.77 -2.61 24.96
N ILE A 152 0.99 -1.55 24.72
CA ILE A 152 0.08 -1.45 23.56
C ILE A 152 0.90 -1.56 22.27
N CYS A 153 2.01 -0.83 22.15
CA CYS A 153 2.90 -0.93 21.00
C CYS A 153 3.41 -2.36 20.76
N ILE A 154 3.83 -3.08 21.81
CA ILE A 154 4.28 -4.47 21.70
C ILE A 154 3.12 -5.36 21.19
N VAL A 155 1.92 -5.24 21.77
CA VAL A 155 0.74 -6.00 21.34
C VAL A 155 0.41 -5.72 19.88
N LEU A 156 0.42 -4.45 19.46
CA LEU A 156 0.17 -4.04 18.08
C LEU A 156 1.24 -4.58 17.12
N CYS A 157 2.52 -4.54 17.51
CA CYS A 157 3.59 -5.15 16.73
C CYS A 157 3.40 -6.66 16.56
N CYS A 158 2.99 -7.38 17.62
CA CYS A 158 2.70 -8.81 17.54
C CYS A 158 1.49 -9.11 16.63
N LEU A 159 0.44 -8.31 16.70
CA LEU A 159 -0.72 -8.43 15.82
C LEU A 159 -0.35 -8.12 14.36
N ALA A 160 0.36 -7.02 14.13
CA ALA A 160 0.82 -6.60 12.81
C ALA A 160 1.74 -7.65 12.17
N TYR A 161 2.62 -8.28 12.95
CA TYR A 161 3.51 -9.35 12.46
C TYR A 161 2.77 -10.51 11.80
N LYS A 162 1.57 -10.87 12.30
CA LYS A 162 0.75 -11.95 11.74
C LYS A 162 -0.27 -11.47 10.71
N LEU A 163 -0.92 -10.34 10.97
CA LEU A 163 -2.05 -9.88 10.17
C LEU A 163 -1.63 -9.08 8.93
N LEU A 164 -0.61 -8.24 9.05
CA LEU A 164 -0.21 -7.33 7.97
C LEU A 164 0.28 -8.04 6.71
N PRO A 165 1.12 -9.10 6.77
CA PRO A 165 1.54 -9.83 5.57
C PRO A 165 0.33 -10.42 4.83
N THR A 166 -0.59 -11.05 5.57
CA THR A 166 -1.80 -11.66 5.00
C THR A 166 -2.70 -10.61 4.37
N TRP A 167 -2.89 -9.47 5.05
CA TRP A 167 -3.70 -8.38 4.54
C TRP A 167 -3.16 -7.81 3.23
N MET A 168 -1.85 -7.58 3.15
CA MET A 168 -1.21 -7.05 1.95
C MET A 168 -1.20 -8.07 0.81
N GLY A 169 -1.04 -9.36 1.12
CA GLY A 169 -1.22 -10.44 0.16
C GLY A 169 -2.65 -10.53 -0.38
N LEU A 170 -3.66 -10.24 0.45
CA LEU A 170 -5.06 -10.20 0.01
C LEU A 170 -5.33 -9.02 -0.92
N ILE A 171 -4.78 -7.84 -0.63
CA ILE A 171 -4.89 -6.68 -1.53
C ILE A 171 -4.28 -7.02 -2.90
N TYR A 172 -3.10 -7.65 -2.91
CA TYR A 172 -2.46 -8.12 -4.13
C TYR A 172 -3.32 -9.15 -4.89
N LYS A 173 -3.87 -10.15 -4.20
CA LYS A 173 -4.71 -11.17 -4.82
C LYS A 173 -6.02 -10.58 -5.34
N MET A 174 -6.64 -9.67 -4.61
CA MET A 174 -7.85 -8.95 -5.06
C MET A 174 -7.61 -8.09 -6.30
N SER A 175 -6.37 -7.61 -6.52
CA SER A 175 -6.00 -6.81 -7.68
C SER A 175 -5.67 -7.64 -8.92
N THR A 176 -5.29 -8.91 -8.75
CA THR A 176 -4.76 -9.77 -9.84
C THR A 176 -5.71 -10.92 -10.20
N ASP A 177 -6.30 -11.58 -9.21
CA ASP A 177 -7.23 -12.69 -9.38
C ASP A 177 -8.67 -12.16 -9.48
N ASN A 178 -9.38 -12.61 -10.53
CA ASN A 178 -10.77 -12.24 -10.74
C ASN A 178 -11.76 -13.40 -10.64
N THR A 179 -11.28 -14.62 -10.47
CA THR A 179 -12.10 -15.85 -10.57
C THR A 179 -12.39 -16.47 -9.21
N THR A 180 -11.48 -16.34 -8.26
CA THR A 180 -11.57 -17.02 -6.96
C THR A 180 -12.52 -16.27 -6.00
N GLY A 181 -13.40 -17.02 -5.32
CA GLY A 181 -14.31 -16.45 -4.32
C GLY A 181 -13.59 -15.96 -3.06
N ALA A 182 -14.14 -14.94 -2.39
CA ALA A 182 -13.49 -14.25 -1.27
C ALA A 182 -12.99 -15.17 -0.14
N MET A 183 -13.80 -16.16 0.27
CA MET A 183 -13.42 -17.08 1.36
C MET A 183 -12.26 -17.99 0.97
N GLU A 184 -12.25 -18.48 -0.27
CA GLU A 184 -11.16 -19.31 -0.77
C GLU A 184 -9.88 -18.47 -0.94
N LEU A 185 -10.01 -17.22 -1.38
CA LEU A 185 -8.91 -16.28 -1.49
C LEU A 185 -8.24 -16.02 -0.13
N ILE A 186 -9.03 -15.86 0.94
CA ILE A 186 -8.52 -15.71 2.32
C ILE A 186 -7.71 -16.94 2.73
N LYS A 187 -8.28 -18.14 2.56
CA LYS A 187 -7.63 -19.39 2.97
C LYS A 187 -6.34 -19.63 2.20
N GLN A 188 -6.37 -19.48 0.88
CA GLN A 188 -5.21 -19.66 0.01
C GLN A 188 -4.11 -18.65 0.36
N THR A 189 -4.46 -17.37 0.50
CA THR A 189 -3.51 -16.31 0.82
C THR A 189 -2.87 -16.53 2.19
N TYR A 190 -3.66 -16.82 3.21
CA TYR A 190 -3.13 -17.07 4.55
C TYR A 190 -2.18 -18.26 4.57
N ARG A 191 -2.54 -19.37 3.92
CA ARG A 191 -1.70 -20.58 3.87
C ARG A 191 -0.36 -20.34 3.17
N GLN A 192 -0.34 -19.56 2.09
CA GLN A 192 0.88 -19.29 1.32
C GLN A 192 1.75 -18.20 1.95
N VAL A 193 1.15 -17.15 2.52
CA VAL A 193 1.90 -15.99 3.05
C VAL A 193 2.41 -16.21 4.48
N SER A 194 1.69 -16.94 5.32
CA SER A 194 2.01 -17.09 6.76
C SER A 194 3.40 -17.68 7.03
N VAL A 195 3.93 -18.49 6.11
CA VAL A 195 5.28 -19.07 6.18
C VAL A 195 6.36 -17.98 6.07
N TYR A 196 6.04 -16.84 5.45
CA TYR A 196 6.99 -15.79 5.09
C TYR A 196 6.84 -14.51 5.94
N ASN A 197 6.19 -14.59 7.11
CA ASN A 197 5.98 -13.44 8.00
C ASN A 197 7.30 -12.76 8.39
N TYR A 198 8.36 -13.53 8.67
CA TYR A 198 9.68 -12.99 8.99
C TYR A 198 10.28 -12.20 7.81
N ASN A 199 10.16 -12.74 6.60
CA ASN A 199 10.71 -12.11 5.40
C ASN A 199 9.95 -10.81 5.08
N TYR A 200 8.63 -10.81 5.34
CA TYR A 200 7.81 -9.60 5.26
C TYR A 200 8.16 -8.56 6.35
N LEU A 201 8.51 -9.00 7.56
CA LEU A 201 9.01 -8.11 8.62
C LEU A 201 10.31 -7.42 8.18
N CYS A 202 11.27 -8.16 7.65
CA CYS A 202 12.51 -7.59 7.10
C CYS A 202 12.24 -6.62 5.95
N PHE A 203 11.29 -6.96 5.07
CA PHE A 203 10.83 -6.07 4.01
C PHE A 203 10.24 -4.77 4.57
N SER A 204 9.38 -4.87 5.59
CA SER A 204 8.71 -3.74 6.23
C SER A 204 9.70 -2.81 6.95
N CYS A 205 10.67 -3.37 7.68
CA CYS A 205 11.73 -2.56 8.30
C CYS A 205 12.52 -1.77 7.25
N ARG A 206 12.84 -2.38 6.10
CA ARG A 206 13.52 -1.67 5.00
C ARG A 206 12.62 -0.58 4.40
N ALA A 207 11.32 -0.85 4.23
CA ALA A 207 10.37 0.16 3.76
C ALA A 207 10.28 1.35 4.73
N ILE A 208 10.24 1.10 6.05
CA ILE A 208 10.23 2.16 7.08
C ILE A 208 11.50 3.01 7.00
N LEU A 209 12.67 2.39 6.81
CA LEU A 209 13.93 3.13 6.65
C LEU A 209 13.89 4.04 5.41
N TRP A 210 13.34 3.58 4.29
CA TRP A 210 13.13 4.44 3.12
C TRP A 210 12.14 5.55 3.38
N CYS A 211 11.03 5.28 4.08
CA CYS A 211 10.09 6.33 4.48
C CYS A 211 10.78 7.40 5.35
N LEU A 212 11.65 7.01 6.28
CA LEU A 212 12.40 7.94 7.12
C LEU A 212 13.29 8.87 6.29
N VAL A 213 13.98 8.32 5.27
CA VAL A 213 14.75 9.10 4.29
C VAL A 213 13.86 10.07 3.51
N GLY A 214 12.66 9.63 3.13
CA GLY A 214 11.67 10.50 2.48
C GLY A 214 11.21 11.66 3.36
N VAL A 215 10.95 11.40 4.64
CA VAL A 215 10.52 12.42 5.61
C VAL A 215 11.61 13.46 5.86
N LEU A 216 12.89 13.04 5.91
CA LEU A 216 14.05 13.95 6.04
C LEU A 216 14.10 15.02 4.93
N THR A 217 13.50 14.76 3.77
CA THR A 217 13.40 15.71 2.65
C THR A 217 12.12 16.57 2.70
N MET A 218 11.62 16.89 3.90
CA MET A 218 10.31 17.54 4.12
C MET A 218 9.14 16.79 3.47
N GLY A 219 9.26 15.46 3.33
CA GLY A 219 8.24 14.62 2.72
C GLY A 219 8.21 14.61 1.19
N ILE A 220 9.00 15.46 0.51
CA ILE A 220 9.06 15.48 -0.96
C ILE A 220 9.49 14.10 -1.48
N GLY A 221 10.57 13.54 -0.93
CA GLY A 221 11.07 12.21 -1.30
C GLY A 221 10.07 11.06 -1.19
N LEU A 222 8.99 11.20 -0.38
CA LEU A 222 7.93 10.20 -0.29
C LEU A 222 7.19 10.00 -1.61
N LEU A 223 7.14 11.01 -2.47
CA LEU A 223 6.51 10.94 -3.79
C LEU A 223 7.17 9.89 -4.71
N TRP A 224 8.45 9.57 -4.49
CA TRP A 224 9.17 8.52 -5.22
C TRP A 224 9.29 7.22 -4.41
N ILE A 225 9.33 7.33 -3.08
CA ILE A 225 9.51 6.18 -2.19
C ILE A 225 8.22 5.35 -2.06
N ILE A 226 7.05 5.99 -2.00
CA ILE A 226 5.75 5.29 -1.93
C ILE A 226 5.54 4.36 -3.15
N PRO A 227 5.67 4.82 -4.41
CA PRO A 227 5.52 3.93 -5.56
C PRO A 227 6.60 2.85 -5.61
N LEU A 228 7.83 3.14 -5.16
CA LEU A 228 8.88 2.13 -5.02
C LEU A 228 8.48 1.03 -4.03
N ILE A 229 8.02 1.39 -2.83
CA ILE A 229 7.56 0.42 -1.82
C ILE A 229 6.37 -0.38 -2.37
N GLY A 230 5.41 0.27 -3.03
CA GLY A 230 4.27 -0.40 -3.65
C GLY A 230 4.70 -1.43 -4.69
N MET A 231 5.59 -1.04 -5.60
CA MET A 231 6.12 -1.93 -6.64
C MET A 231 6.90 -3.11 -6.05
N SER A 232 7.78 -2.85 -5.08
CA SER A 232 8.53 -3.89 -4.39
C SER A 232 7.64 -4.83 -3.59
N THR A 233 6.52 -4.33 -3.07
CA THR A 233 5.52 -5.17 -2.38
C THR A 233 4.85 -6.13 -3.36
N ILE A 234 4.50 -5.65 -4.54
CA ILE A 234 3.92 -6.49 -5.61
C ILE A 234 4.90 -7.56 -6.05
N ILE A 235 6.17 -7.21 -6.28
CA ILE A 235 7.21 -8.17 -6.64
C ILE A 235 7.42 -9.21 -5.52
N PHE A 236 7.42 -8.77 -4.26
CA PHE A 236 7.54 -9.67 -3.11
C PHE A 236 6.40 -10.69 -3.05
N PHE A 237 5.15 -10.25 -3.24
CA PHE A 237 4.01 -11.15 -3.23
C PHE A 237 3.91 -12.00 -4.50
N GLU A 238 4.23 -11.46 -5.67
CA GLU A 238 4.32 -12.23 -6.91
C GLU A 238 5.33 -13.38 -6.77
N ALA A 239 6.49 -13.14 -6.14
CA ALA A 239 7.47 -14.19 -5.86
C ALA A 239 7.02 -15.22 -4.82
N ILE A 240 6.04 -14.91 -3.96
CA ILE A 240 5.41 -15.87 -3.05
C ILE A 240 4.37 -16.72 -3.78
N PHE A 241 3.56 -16.08 -4.63
CA PHE A 241 2.43 -16.71 -5.29
C PHE A 241 2.81 -17.48 -6.56
N ASN A 242 3.85 -17.06 -7.25
CA ASN A 242 4.37 -17.64 -8.49
C ASN A 242 5.89 -17.83 -8.36
N PRO A 243 6.37 -18.76 -7.51
CA PRO A 243 7.79 -18.91 -7.22
C PRO A 243 8.61 -19.35 -8.44
N GLU A 244 7.99 -20.02 -9.42
CA GLU A 244 8.62 -20.50 -10.66
C GLU A 244 9.30 -19.37 -11.43
N ASP A 245 8.63 -18.21 -11.53
CA ASP A 245 9.10 -17.01 -12.22
C ASP A 245 10.34 -16.39 -11.56
N TYR A 246 10.63 -16.77 -10.30
CA TYR A 246 11.69 -16.20 -9.47
C TYR A 246 12.71 -17.25 -8.97
N ALA A 247 12.61 -18.48 -9.49
CA ALA A 247 13.50 -19.59 -9.14
C ALA A 247 14.79 -19.65 -9.98
N ALA A 248 14.86 -18.93 -11.11
CA ALA A 248 16.04 -18.92 -11.99
C ALA A 248 17.06 -17.83 -11.59
N PRO A 249 18.37 -18.16 -11.51
CA PRO A 249 19.42 -17.20 -11.22
C PRO A 249 19.88 -16.48 -12.49
N GLU A 250 18.96 -15.86 -13.23
CA GLU A 250 19.26 -14.89 -14.31
C GLU A 250 17.90 -14.41 -14.83
N PHE A 251 17.41 -13.30 -14.27
CA PHE A 251 16.44 -12.52 -15.02
C PHE A 251 17.19 -11.98 -16.23
N SER A 252 16.82 -12.44 -17.42
CA SER A 252 17.17 -11.80 -18.69
C SER A 252 17.07 -10.30 -18.47
N ASP A 253 18.19 -9.60 -18.60
CA ASP A 253 18.16 -8.16 -18.79
C ASP A 253 17.10 -7.87 -19.87
N ALA A 254 16.30 -6.83 -19.65
CA ALA A 254 15.36 -6.36 -20.65
C ALA A 254 16.10 -6.36 -21.99
N PRO A 255 15.55 -6.95 -23.08
CA PRO A 255 16.20 -6.82 -24.37
C PRO A 255 16.41 -5.34 -24.58
N ALA A 256 17.68 -4.95 -24.72
CA ALA A 256 18.06 -3.59 -25.02
C ALA A 256 17.12 -3.15 -26.14
N GLN A 257 16.45 -2.00 -25.97
CA GLN A 257 15.81 -1.38 -27.10
C GLN A 257 16.89 -1.33 -28.19
N GLU A 258 16.66 -2.02 -29.30
CA GLU A 258 17.42 -1.79 -30.51
C GLU A 258 17.17 -0.32 -30.85
N THR A 259 18.03 0.55 -30.35
CA THR A 259 18.27 1.85 -30.97
C THR A 259 18.49 1.54 -32.44
N PRO A 260 17.71 2.11 -33.37
CA PRO A 260 17.97 1.95 -34.79
C PRO A 260 19.44 2.29 -35.00
N SER A 261 20.20 1.31 -35.48
CA SER A 261 21.59 1.48 -35.86
C SER A 261 21.63 2.72 -36.74
N ALA A 262 22.36 3.76 -36.29
CA ALA A 262 22.60 4.92 -37.13
C ALA A 262 23.19 4.40 -38.44
N GLU A 263 22.43 4.53 -39.53
CA GLU A 263 22.92 4.23 -40.87
C GLU A 263 24.25 4.99 -41.06
N PRO A 264 25.27 4.36 -41.64
CA PRO A 264 26.50 5.07 -41.96
C PRO A 264 26.14 6.15 -42.96
N VAL A 265 26.50 7.40 -42.64
CA VAL A 265 26.45 8.53 -43.57
C VAL A 265 27.18 8.12 -44.85
N GLU A 266 26.40 7.88 -45.89
CA GLU A 266 26.87 7.58 -47.23
C GLU A 266 27.70 8.76 -47.72
N LYS A 267 28.98 8.50 -48.04
CA LYS A 267 29.88 9.50 -48.59
C LYS A 267 29.33 10.03 -49.90
N THR A 268 29.08 11.34 -49.95
CA THR A 268 28.81 12.10 -51.17
C THR A 268 29.90 11.80 -52.22
N PRO A 269 29.55 11.40 -53.46
CA PRO A 269 30.52 11.26 -54.53
C PRO A 269 31.00 12.64 -55.00
N GLU A 270 32.30 12.78 -55.19
CA GLU A 270 32.95 13.92 -55.83
C GLU A 270 32.35 14.17 -57.22
N LEU A 271 32.03 15.44 -57.50
CA LEU A 271 31.56 15.91 -58.80
C LEU A 271 32.75 15.96 -59.78
N PRO A 272 32.65 15.45 -61.02
CA PRO A 272 33.70 15.65 -62.02
C PRO A 272 33.73 17.09 -62.52
N GLU A 273 34.94 17.57 -62.78
CA GLU A 273 35.25 18.85 -63.44
C GLU A 273 34.65 18.91 -64.86
N GLU A 274 33.87 19.97 -65.14
CA GLU A 274 33.80 20.68 -66.43
C GLU A 274 33.49 22.17 -66.20
#